data_AF-A0A8B8GL74-F1
#
_entry.id   AF-A0A8B8GL74-F1
#
_cell.length_a   1.000
_cell.length_b   1.000
_cell.length_c   1.000
_cell.angle_alpha   90.00
_cell.angle_beta   90.00
_cell.angle_gamma   90.00
#
_symmetry.space_group_name_H-M   'P 1'
#
loop_
_entity.id
_entity.type
_entity.pdbx_description
1 polymer ?
#
loop_
_entity_poly.entity_id
_entity_poly.type
_entity_poly.pdbx_seq_one_letter_code
_entity_poly.pdbx_strand_id
1 'polypeptide(L)'
;MERFFSIRKEIPAFLNKYVSSDTTELEDKFQDPEFLRQSAFITDLTNHLNSINLSLQGRNQTVSDLVGIINGFWNKLNVFKHALEKNNLTHFPSYLKLAEELNSEKNIDFSCCSSQIQQVINEFNTRFKDIESLKSSVLLYNNPLGVSIEDQPPDLQL
;
A
#
# COMPACT_ATOMS: atom_id res chain seq x y z
N MET A 1 -8.35 1.20 9.52
CA MET A 1 -7.55 0.12 10.13
C MET A 1 -6.66 0.60 11.26
N GLU A 2 -6.03 1.78 11.16
CA GLU A 2 -5.18 2.34 12.24
C GLU A 2 -5.84 2.33 13.62
N ARG A 3 -7.08 2.83 13.71
CA ARG A 3 -7.80 2.86 14.98
C ARG A 3 -7.96 1.45 15.57
N PHE A 4 -8.34 0.48 14.75
CA PHE A 4 -8.46 -0.92 15.18
C PHE A 4 -7.13 -1.45 15.71
N PHE A 5 -6.05 -1.25 14.96
CA PHE A 5 -4.72 -1.69 15.36
C PHE A 5 -4.21 -0.98 16.62
N SER A 6 -4.56 0.29 16.80
CA SER A 6 -4.15 1.08 17.96
C SER A 6 -4.75 0.61 19.29
N ILE A 7 -5.96 0.03 19.25
CA ILE A 7 -6.69 -0.46 20.42
C ILE A 7 -6.65 -1.99 20.57
N ARG A 8 -5.79 -2.67 19.80
CA ARG A 8 -5.79 -4.14 19.69
C ARG A 8 -5.51 -4.85 21.03
N LYS A 9 -4.81 -4.21 21.96
CA LYS A 9 -4.48 -4.77 23.28
C LYS A 9 -5.68 -4.69 24.24
N GLU A 10 -6.56 -3.72 24.01
CA GLU A 10 -7.75 -3.44 24.80
C GLU A 10 -8.94 -4.27 24.33
N ILE A 11 -8.95 -4.73 23.05
CA ILE A 11 -10.05 -5.51 22.49
C ILE A 11 -10.35 -6.78 23.31
N PRO A 12 -9.37 -7.64 23.68
CA PRO A 12 -9.66 -8.83 24.49
C PRO A 12 -10.31 -8.51 25.83
N ALA A 13 -9.80 -7.49 26.53
CA ALA A 13 -10.38 -7.05 27.81
C ALA A 13 -11.80 -6.50 27.64
N PHE A 14 -12.09 -5.82 26.53
CA PHE A 14 -13.44 -5.36 26.20
C PHE A 14 -14.38 -6.54 25.91
N LEU A 15 -13.95 -7.52 25.10
CA LEU A 15 -14.73 -8.71 24.78
C LEU A 15 -15.10 -9.46 26.05
N ASN A 16 -14.11 -9.80 26.86
CA ASN A 16 -14.29 -10.53 28.11
C ASN A 16 -15.25 -9.83 29.09
N LYS A 17 -15.20 -8.49 29.17
CA LYS A 17 -15.96 -7.72 30.16
C LYS A 17 -17.39 -7.40 29.73
N TYR A 18 -17.63 -7.18 28.43
CA TYR A 18 -18.88 -6.58 27.96
C TYR A 18 -19.65 -7.44 26.97
N VAL A 19 -19.06 -8.53 26.44
CA VAL A 19 -19.74 -9.43 25.50
C VAL A 19 -20.19 -10.68 26.24
N SER A 20 -21.48 -10.99 26.18
CA SER A 20 -22.09 -12.12 26.91
C SER A 20 -22.04 -13.45 26.16
N SER A 21 -21.75 -13.42 24.85
CA SER A 21 -21.53 -14.62 24.03
C SER A 21 -20.09 -15.10 24.15
N ASP A 22 -19.84 -16.36 23.80
CA ASP A 22 -18.48 -16.91 23.74
C ASP A 22 -17.60 -16.14 22.74
N THR A 23 -16.53 -15.53 23.25
CA THR A 23 -15.54 -14.75 22.50
C THR A 23 -14.16 -15.40 22.48
N THR A 24 -14.03 -16.63 22.98
CA THR A 24 -12.73 -17.31 23.16
C THR A 24 -11.90 -17.32 21.88
N GLU A 25 -12.50 -17.70 20.74
CA GLU A 25 -11.79 -17.73 19.44
C GLU A 25 -11.25 -16.34 19.02
N LEU A 26 -12.01 -15.27 19.30
CA LEU A 26 -11.59 -13.91 18.97
C LEU A 26 -10.47 -13.46 19.90
N GLU A 27 -10.60 -13.73 21.21
CA GLU A 27 -9.57 -13.42 22.20
C GLU A 27 -8.25 -14.13 21.88
N ASP A 28 -8.32 -15.41 21.49
CA ASP A 28 -7.18 -16.21 21.07
C ASP A 28 -6.50 -15.61 19.82
N LYS A 29 -7.27 -15.12 18.84
CA LYS A 29 -6.70 -14.42 17.66
C LYS A 29 -5.89 -13.18 18.03
N PHE A 30 -6.29 -12.44 19.05
CA PHE A 30 -5.52 -11.27 19.50
C PHE A 30 -4.27 -11.64 20.32
N GLN A 31 -4.09 -12.91 20.67
CA GLN A 31 -2.85 -13.45 21.21
C GLN A 31 -1.97 -14.11 20.13
N ASP A 32 -2.53 -14.46 18.97
CA ASP A 32 -1.79 -15.06 17.85
C ASP A 32 -0.82 -14.05 17.21
N PRO A 33 0.51 -14.30 17.26
CA PRO A 33 1.50 -13.43 16.64
C PRO A 33 1.31 -13.27 15.13
N GLU A 34 0.84 -14.31 14.42
CA GLU A 34 0.64 -14.25 12.98
C GLU A 34 -0.53 -13.34 12.63
N PHE A 35 -1.64 -13.45 13.35
CA PHE A 35 -2.77 -12.53 13.20
C PHE A 35 -2.38 -11.07 13.46
N LEU A 36 -1.65 -10.80 14.56
CA LEU A 36 -1.20 -9.44 14.88
C LEU A 36 -0.28 -8.88 13.79
N ARG A 37 0.60 -9.72 13.24
CA ARG A 37 1.50 -9.39 12.15
C ARG A 37 0.75 -9.00 10.88
N GLN A 38 -0.20 -9.84 10.45
CA GLN A 38 -1.05 -9.56 9.30
C GLN A 38 -1.91 -8.31 9.53
N SER A 39 -2.41 -8.10 10.76
CA SER A 39 -3.18 -6.91 11.11
C SER A 39 -2.34 -5.63 10.99
N ALA A 40 -1.09 -5.66 11.44
CA ALA A 40 -0.16 -4.52 11.31
C ALA A 40 0.13 -4.21 9.84
N PHE A 41 0.44 -5.25 9.05
CA PHE A 41 0.68 -5.12 7.61
C PHE A 41 -0.51 -4.52 6.87
N ILE A 42 -1.70 -5.09 7.08
CA ILE A 42 -2.94 -4.62 6.43
C ILE A 42 -3.23 -3.18 6.83
N THR A 43 -2.94 -2.81 8.08
CA THR A 43 -3.10 -1.42 8.55
C THR A 43 -2.26 -0.46 7.73
N ASP A 44 -0.96 -0.72 7.62
CA ASP A 44 -0.04 0.14 6.87
C ASP A 44 -0.35 0.15 5.36
N LEU A 45 -0.61 -1.03 4.77
CA LEU A 45 -0.97 -1.15 3.35
C LEU A 45 -2.26 -0.39 3.03
N THR A 46 -3.28 -0.51 3.87
CA THR A 46 -4.56 0.20 3.67
C THR A 46 -4.37 1.71 3.76
N ASN A 47 -3.49 2.19 4.64
CA ASN A 47 -3.16 3.62 4.72
C ASN A 47 -2.49 4.14 3.44
N HIS A 48 -1.53 3.39 2.90
CA HIS A 48 -0.90 3.72 1.62
C HIS A 48 -1.92 3.75 0.48
N LEU A 49 -2.78 2.74 0.39
CA LEU A 49 -3.87 2.68 -0.59
C LEU A 49 -4.87 3.82 -0.42
N ASN A 50 -5.19 4.19 0.82
CA ASN A 50 -6.08 5.31 1.10
C ASN A 50 -5.43 6.65 0.70
N SER A 51 -4.12 6.81 0.87
CA SER A 51 -3.39 8.01 0.46
C SER A 51 -3.45 8.24 -1.05
N ILE A 52 -3.22 7.20 -1.88
CA ILE A 52 -3.44 7.34 -3.34
C ILE A 52 -4.91 7.56 -3.65
N ASN A 53 -5.84 6.84 -3.01
CA ASN A 53 -7.26 7.00 -3.29
C ASN A 53 -7.74 8.44 -3.03
N LEU A 54 -7.33 9.06 -1.92
CA LEU A 54 -7.61 10.46 -1.64
C LEU A 54 -6.94 11.40 -2.65
N SER A 55 -5.71 11.07 -3.07
CA SER A 55 -5.00 11.84 -4.10
C SER A 55 -5.72 11.79 -5.45
N LEU A 56 -6.35 10.67 -5.81
CA LEU A 56 -7.11 10.52 -7.06
C LEU A 56 -8.50 11.17 -7.00
N GLN A 57 -9.09 11.30 -5.82
CA GLN A 57 -10.38 11.95 -5.58
C GLN A 57 -10.25 13.47 -5.39
N GLY A 58 -9.03 14.01 -5.53
CA GLY A 58 -8.77 15.44 -5.46
C GLY A 58 -9.54 16.22 -6.52
N ARG A 59 -9.73 17.51 -6.28
CA ARG A 59 -10.31 18.43 -7.27
C ARG A 59 -9.21 19.16 -8.02
N ASN A 60 -9.56 19.71 -9.19
CA ASN A 60 -8.66 20.51 -10.03
C ASN A 60 -7.41 19.74 -10.50
N GLN A 61 -7.58 18.46 -10.84
CA GLN A 61 -6.51 17.61 -11.36
C GLN A 61 -6.73 17.38 -12.84
N THR A 62 -5.66 17.54 -13.63
CA THR A 62 -5.65 17.16 -15.04
C THR A 62 -5.46 15.65 -15.19
N VAL A 63 -5.72 15.13 -16.39
CA VAL A 63 -5.39 13.74 -16.72
C VAL A 63 -3.90 13.46 -16.50
N SER A 64 -3.04 14.43 -16.83
CA SER A 64 -1.59 14.34 -16.58
C SER A 64 -1.27 14.13 -15.10
N ASP A 65 -1.90 14.91 -14.22
CA ASP A 65 -1.71 14.78 -12.77
C ASP A 65 -2.11 13.40 -12.26
N LEU A 66 -3.27 12.90 -12.71
CA LEU A 66 -3.76 11.57 -12.33
C LEU A 66 -2.81 10.46 -12.78
N VAL A 67 -2.32 10.52 -14.02
CA VAL A 67 -1.32 9.57 -14.54
C VAL A 67 -0.02 9.66 -13.72
N GLY A 68 0.42 10.86 -13.37
CA GLY A 68 1.57 11.08 -12.49
C GLY A 68 1.42 10.46 -11.11
N ILE A 69 0.25 10.64 -10.47
CA ILE A 69 -0.07 10.06 -9.15
C ILE A 69 -0.04 8.53 -9.20
N ILE A 70 -0.63 7.94 -10.24
CA ILE A 70 -0.74 6.49 -10.42
C ILE A 70 0.66 5.90 -10.64
N ASN A 71 1.45 6.47 -11.54
CA ASN A 71 2.84 6.05 -11.78
C ASN A 71 3.70 6.23 -10.52
N GLY A 72 3.53 7.34 -9.80
CA GLY A 72 4.24 7.59 -8.55
C GLY A 72 3.94 6.54 -7.49
N PHE A 73 2.68 6.14 -7.34
CA PHE A 73 2.30 5.10 -6.39
C PHE A 73 2.76 3.70 -6.84
N TRP A 74 2.72 3.40 -8.14
CA TRP A 74 3.28 2.17 -8.68
C TRP A 74 4.78 2.03 -8.32
N ASN A 75 5.55 3.12 -8.46
CA ASN A 75 6.94 3.15 -8.01
C ASN A 75 7.07 2.93 -6.49
N LYS A 76 6.19 3.53 -5.69
CA LYS A 76 6.16 3.29 -4.23
C LYS A 76 5.90 1.81 -3.90
N LEU A 77 4.99 1.13 -4.59
CA LEU A 77 4.73 -0.30 -4.38
C LEU A 77 6.01 -1.14 -4.63
N ASN A 78 6.76 -0.84 -5.68
CA ASN A 78 8.05 -1.48 -5.93
C ASN A 78 9.08 -1.20 -4.82
N VAL A 79 9.15 0.05 -4.34
CA VAL A 79 9.99 0.41 -3.18
C VAL A 79 9.59 -0.36 -1.94
N PHE A 80 8.28 -0.47 -1.65
CA PHE A 80 7.76 -1.21 -0.50
C PHE A 80 8.11 -2.69 -0.58
N LYS A 81 7.96 -3.31 -1.75
CA LYS A 81 8.35 -4.70 -1.99
C LYS A 81 9.84 -4.91 -1.66
N HIS A 82 10.72 -4.09 -2.24
CA HIS A 82 12.16 -4.18 -2.02
C HIS A 82 12.58 -3.86 -0.58
N ALA A 83 11.87 -2.96 0.09
CA ALA A 83 12.10 -2.67 1.50
C ALA A 83 11.79 -3.92 2.34
N LEU A 84 10.65 -4.57 2.12
CA LEU A 84 10.26 -5.79 2.84
C LEU A 84 11.22 -6.97 2.56
N GLU A 85 11.68 -7.14 1.31
CA GLU A 85 12.70 -8.15 0.97
C GLU A 85 14.02 -7.96 1.73
N LYS A 86 14.32 -6.71 2.12
CA LYS A 86 15.50 -6.35 2.92
C LYS A 86 15.20 -6.22 4.42
N ASN A 87 14.02 -6.67 4.88
CA ASN A 87 13.53 -6.49 6.25
C ASN A 87 13.54 -5.03 6.73
N ASN A 88 13.37 -4.08 5.82
CA ASN A 88 13.28 -2.66 6.12
C ASN A 88 11.81 -2.23 6.31
N LEU A 89 11.44 -1.90 7.55
CA LEU A 89 10.09 -1.50 7.94
C LEU A 89 9.86 0.02 7.93
N THR A 90 10.75 0.82 7.33
CA THR A 90 10.65 2.30 7.30
C THR A 90 9.30 2.82 6.80
N HIS A 91 8.64 2.08 5.90
CA HIS A 91 7.34 2.46 5.33
C HIS A 91 6.15 1.76 6.00
N PHE A 92 6.37 1.01 7.07
CA PHE A 92 5.38 0.18 7.74
C PHE A 92 5.41 0.45 9.26
N PRO A 93 4.92 1.62 9.71
CA PRO A 93 5.05 2.05 11.11
C PRO A 93 4.23 1.21 12.10
N SER A 94 3.03 0.75 11.73
CA SER A 94 2.23 -0.14 12.59
C SER A 94 2.95 -1.47 12.77
N TYR A 95 3.57 -1.94 11.69
CA TYR A 95 4.38 -3.14 11.68
C TYR A 95 5.66 -2.99 12.52
N LEU A 96 6.39 -1.88 12.36
CA LEU A 96 7.58 -1.56 13.16
C LEU A 96 7.24 -1.54 14.65
N LYS A 97 6.14 -0.87 15.03
CA LYS A 97 5.65 -0.82 16.41
C LYS A 97 5.38 -2.23 16.97
N LEU A 98 4.80 -3.12 16.18
CA LEU A 98 4.59 -4.51 16.61
C LEU A 98 5.92 -5.24 16.83
N ALA A 99 6.87 -5.08 15.92
CA ALA A 99 8.19 -5.70 16.04
C ALA A 99 8.94 -5.24 17.30
N GLU A 100 8.88 -3.94 17.61
CA GLU A 100 9.45 -3.36 18.84
C GLU A 100 8.78 -3.92 20.11
N GLU A 101 7.46 -4.04 20.12
CA GLU A 101 6.71 -4.57 21.27
C GLU A 101 6.99 -6.04 21.57
N LEU A 102 7.31 -6.83 20.55
CA LEU A 102 7.57 -8.26 20.69
C LEU A 102 8.99 -8.57 21.21
N ASN A 103 9.87 -7.56 21.39
CA ASN A 103 11.27 -7.72 21.84
C ASN A 103 12.07 -8.79 21.05
N SER A 104 11.69 -9.04 19.80
CA SER A 104 12.25 -10.12 19.00
C SER A 104 13.53 -9.65 18.30
N GLU A 105 14.67 -9.73 18.99
CA GLU A 105 16.00 -9.50 18.40
C GLU A 105 16.38 -10.53 17.30
N LYS A 106 15.58 -11.56 17.02
CA LYS A 106 15.96 -12.62 16.08
C LYS A 106 14.80 -13.12 15.23
N ASN A 107 14.97 -12.97 13.92
CA ASN A 107 14.32 -13.75 12.86
C ASN A 107 12.79 -13.75 12.83
N ILE A 108 12.18 -12.57 12.75
CA ILE A 108 10.86 -12.54 12.11
C ILE A 108 11.09 -12.37 10.61
N ASP A 109 10.85 -13.44 9.85
CA ASP A 109 10.93 -13.43 8.40
C ASP A 109 9.72 -12.68 7.83
N PHE A 110 9.99 -11.47 7.32
CA PHE A 110 8.99 -10.57 6.75
C PHE A 110 8.87 -10.71 5.22
N SER A 111 9.61 -11.66 4.62
CA SER A 111 9.55 -11.92 3.17
C SER A 111 8.16 -12.35 2.71
N CYS A 112 7.34 -12.96 3.59
CA CYS A 112 5.97 -13.33 3.26
C CYS A 112 5.13 -12.12 2.78
N CYS A 113 5.32 -10.94 3.38
CA CYS A 113 4.60 -9.73 3.01
C CYS A 113 5.02 -9.16 1.64
N SER A 114 6.24 -9.46 1.17
CA SER A 114 6.68 -9.01 -0.17
C SER A 114 5.84 -9.68 -1.28
N SER A 115 5.45 -10.95 -1.08
CA SER A 115 4.57 -11.66 -2.00
C SER A 115 3.18 -11.03 -2.08
N GLN A 116 2.67 -10.51 -0.96
CA GLN A 116 1.39 -9.79 -0.91
C GLN A 116 1.49 -8.45 -1.64
N ILE A 117 2.59 -7.71 -1.47
CA ILE A 117 2.83 -6.48 -2.27
C ILE A 117 2.92 -6.81 -3.76
N GLN A 118 3.55 -7.93 -4.14
CA GLN A 118 3.59 -8.37 -5.54
C GLN A 118 2.19 -8.62 -6.11
N GLN A 119 1.29 -9.22 -5.33
CA GLN A 119 -0.11 -9.39 -5.75
C GLN A 119 -0.79 -8.02 -5.95
N VAL A 120 -0.58 -7.08 -5.02
CA VAL A 120 -1.11 -5.71 -5.17
C VAL A 120 -0.57 -5.03 -6.42
N ILE A 121 0.73 -5.18 -6.73
CA ILE A 121 1.32 -4.66 -7.97
C ILE A 121 0.63 -5.25 -9.21
N ASN A 122 0.38 -6.55 -9.22
CA ASN A 122 -0.29 -7.22 -10.34
C ASN A 122 -1.73 -6.71 -10.55
N GLU A 123 -2.48 -6.56 -9.46
CA GLU A 123 -3.83 -5.98 -9.50
C GLU A 123 -3.81 -4.52 -9.93
N PHE A 124 -2.82 -3.75 -9.48
CA PHE A 124 -2.63 -2.36 -9.88
C PHE A 124 -2.34 -2.25 -11.39
N ASN A 125 -1.46 -3.09 -11.92
CA ASN A 125 -1.16 -3.16 -13.36
C ASN A 125 -2.40 -3.54 -14.18
N THR A 126 -3.18 -4.50 -13.69
CA THR A 126 -4.42 -4.93 -14.36
C THR A 126 -5.44 -3.80 -14.38
N ARG A 127 -5.66 -3.15 -13.22
CA ARG A 127 -6.67 -2.10 -13.08
C ARG A 127 -6.34 -0.82 -13.85
N PHE A 128 -5.06 -0.48 -13.96
CA PHE A 128 -4.61 0.75 -14.63
C PHE A 128 -3.98 0.49 -15.99
N LYS A 129 -4.25 -0.67 -16.61
CA LYS A 129 -3.71 -1.03 -17.92
C LYS A 129 -4.01 0.02 -19.00
N ASP A 130 -5.21 0.60 -18.98
CA ASP A 130 -5.64 1.58 -19.97
C ASP A 130 -4.86 2.90 -19.87
N ILE A 131 -4.27 3.20 -18.72
CA ILE A 131 -3.43 4.39 -18.52
C ILE A 131 -2.13 4.29 -19.31
N GLU A 132 -1.66 3.09 -19.63
CA GLU A 132 -0.49 2.90 -20.47
C GLU A 132 -0.67 3.60 -21.83
N SER A 133 -1.89 3.58 -22.38
CA SER A 133 -2.20 4.24 -23.65
C SER A 133 -2.10 5.77 -23.60
N LEU A 134 -2.25 6.36 -22.41
CA LEU A 134 -2.19 7.81 -22.21
C LEU A 134 -0.76 8.32 -21.97
N LYS A 135 0.21 7.43 -21.71
CA LYS A 135 1.57 7.85 -21.32
C LYS A 135 2.23 8.73 -22.36
N SER A 136 2.17 8.37 -23.65
CA SER A 136 2.81 9.16 -24.72
C SER A 136 2.21 10.55 -24.81
N SER A 137 0.88 10.68 -24.77
CA SER A 137 0.19 11.97 -24.81
C SER A 137 0.49 12.82 -23.56
N VAL A 138 0.56 12.19 -22.39
CA VAL A 138 0.91 12.87 -21.13
C VAL A 138 2.36 13.35 -21.14
N LEU A 139 3.29 12.56 -21.69
CA LEU A 139 4.69 12.95 -21.83
C LEU A 139 4.84 14.15 -22.77
N LEU A 140 4.19 14.12 -23.94
CA LEU A 140 4.15 15.25 -24.88
C LEU A 140 3.55 16.50 -24.22
N TYR A 141 2.44 16.35 -23.49
CA TYR A 141 1.79 17.45 -22.77
C TYR A 141 2.69 18.09 -21.70
N ASN A 142 3.39 17.26 -20.91
CA ASN A 142 4.24 17.74 -19.83
C ASN A 142 5.59 18.30 -20.31
N ASN A 143 6.15 17.72 -21.37
CA ASN A 143 7.44 18.11 -21.91
C ASN A 143 7.52 17.88 -23.43
N PRO A 144 6.98 18.82 -24.23
CA PRO A 144 6.91 18.65 -25.68
C PRO A 144 8.28 18.63 -26.37
N LEU A 145 9.30 19.25 -25.77
CA LEU A 145 10.67 19.27 -26.31
C LEU A 145 11.49 18.03 -25.90
N GLY A 146 11.00 17.24 -24.94
CA GLY A 146 11.68 16.06 -24.43
C GLY A 146 11.24 14.75 -25.08
N VAL A 147 10.29 14.80 -26.00
CA VAL A 147 9.76 13.63 -26.70
C VAL A 147 10.21 13.62 -28.16
N SER A 148 10.46 12.43 -28.71
CA SER A 148 10.76 12.28 -30.13
C SER A 148 9.51 12.61 -30.95
N ILE A 149 9.65 13.52 -31.91
CA ILE A 149 8.58 13.88 -32.84
C ILE A 149 8.17 12.65 -33.67
N GLU A 150 9.13 11.79 -34.02
CA GLU A 150 8.91 10.57 -34.82
C GLU A 150 7.96 9.58 -34.13
N ASP A 151 7.89 9.59 -32.80
CA ASP A 151 7.06 8.69 -31.99
C ASP A 151 5.63 9.24 -31.74
N GLN A 152 5.32 10.45 -32.21
CA GLN A 152 4.01 11.09 -31.99
C GLN A 152 3.00 10.76 -33.10
N PRO A 153 1.69 10.89 -32.85
CA PRO A 153 0.66 10.82 -33.89
C PRO A 153 0.96 11.76 -35.06
N PRO A 154 0.75 11.35 -36.34
CA PRO A 154 1.12 12.14 -37.52
C PRO A 154 0.52 13.55 -37.57
N ASP A 155 -0.65 13.76 -36.98
CA ASP A 155 -1.33 15.05 -36.85
C ASP A 155 -0.61 16.03 -35.91
N LEU A 156 0.31 15.54 -35.06
CA LEU A 156 1.12 16.31 -34.13
C LEU A 156 2.59 16.46 -34.57
N GLN A 157 2.98 15.91 -35.73
CA GLN A 157 4.37 15.90 -36.23
C GLN A 157 4.75 17.10 -37.13
N LEU A 158 3.88 18.13 -37.25
CA LEU A 158 4.05 19.26 -38.17
C LEU A 158 5.13 20.27 -37.75
#